data_AF-A0A498EQ79-F1
#
_entry.id   AF-A0A498EQ79-F1
#
_cell.length_a   1.000
_cell.length_b   1.000
_cell.length_c   1.000
_cell.angle_alpha   90.00
_cell.angle_beta   90.00
_cell.angle_gamma   90.00
#
_symmetry.space_group_name_H-M   'P 1'
#
loop_
_entity.id
_entity.type
_entity.pdbx_description
1 polymer ?
#
loop_
_entity_poly.entity_id
_entity_poly.type
_entity_poly.pdbx_seq_one_letter_code
_entity_poly.pdbx_strand_id
1 'polypeptide(L)'
;MTDWAAFAGFTGLVLAVLLSLAYFSRGVPHAEGTGSAAPAAPDDAIRGDASDPDASDTDSRVGTPDDPVSTPADPADSDESADPDALPLASFSVDSTDASPRPEPPTLAAGDVADDADRDADPDAAAGCETETDRTIPGVTARPASAVSERSASADDLPPHLLLANVALSQAFLGGFLGLGAWYAGVPAAALGLSVTGLPTKLAIGVGLGLALYGANRVGSSVSERFGIAPDEAVRESLTPRTTAGWVFLFAVALPLIAGFEELLFRGALVGAVAAGFDVSPWLMAAVSSAAFGAGHGAQGRLGIIVTGLLGFVLAAAFVLTESLLVVVVAHYLVNALEFAGHELFGW
;
A
#
# COMPACT_ATOMS: atom_id res chain seq x y z
N MET A 1 27.49 27.97 -9.81
CA MET A 1 26.23 28.51 -9.28
C MET A 1 25.25 27.36 -9.22
N THR A 2 24.40 27.29 -8.21
CA THR A 2 23.40 26.21 -8.07
C THR A 2 22.37 26.29 -9.19
N ASP A 3 22.07 25.16 -9.83
CA ASP A 3 21.04 25.03 -10.86
C ASP A 3 19.71 24.56 -10.23
N TRP A 4 18.99 25.51 -9.65
CA TRP A 4 17.72 25.24 -8.96
C TRP A 4 16.64 24.68 -9.89
N ALA A 5 16.66 25.06 -11.17
CA ALA A 5 15.71 24.57 -12.16
C ALA A 5 15.96 23.09 -12.47
N ALA A 6 17.22 22.69 -12.67
CA ALA A 6 17.55 21.29 -12.83
C ALA A 6 17.12 20.46 -11.61
N PHE A 7 17.45 20.91 -10.39
CA PHE A 7 17.08 20.16 -9.18
C PHE A 7 15.57 20.06 -8.97
N ALA A 8 14.81 21.13 -9.25
CA ALA A 8 13.35 21.09 -9.23
C ALA A 8 12.80 20.09 -10.27
N GLY A 9 13.44 19.97 -11.43
CA GLY A 9 13.12 18.95 -12.43
C GLY A 9 13.31 17.53 -11.92
N PHE A 10 14.44 17.22 -11.29
CA PHE A 10 14.68 15.92 -10.63
C PHE A 10 13.63 15.63 -9.55
N THR A 11 13.35 16.62 -8.69
CA THR A 11 12.38 16.52 -7.61
C THR A 11 10.97 16.26 -8.14
N GLY A 12 10.56 17.03 -9.16
CA GLY A 12 9.26 16.89 -9.82
C GLY A 12 9.10 15.54 -10.52
N LEU A 13 10.16 15.03 -11.15
CA LEU A 13 10.14 13.70 -11.78
C LEU A 13 9.94 12.59 -10.73
N VAL A 14 10.71 12.61 -9.63
CA VAL A 14 10.56 11.63 -8.54
C VAL A 14 9.15 11.69 -7.96
N LEU A 15 8.63 12.90 -7.71
CA LEU A 15 7.29 13.09 -7.20
C LEU A 15 6.22 12.56 -8.17
N ALA A 16 6.35 12.86 -9.47
CA ALA A 16 5.41 12.40 -10.48
C ALA A 16 5.40 10.86 -10.59
N VAL A 17 6.57 10.22 -10.53
CA VAL A 17 6.67 8.75 -10.50
C VAL A 17 5.95 8.18 -9.29
N LEU A 18 6.20 8.70 -8.08
CA LEU A 18 5.53 8.23 -6.87
C LEU A 18 4.01 8.40 -6.92
N LEU A 19 3.53 9.58 -7.33
CA LEU A 19 2.10 9.86 -7.41
C LEU A 19 1.41 9.03 -8.49
N SER A 20 2.09 8.76 -9.61
CA SER A 20 1.56 7.89 -10.65
C SER A 20 1.43 6.46 -10.15
N LEU A 21 2.48 5.92 -9.52
CA LEU A 21 2.44 4.59 -8.92
C LEU A 21 1.35 4.48 -7.84
N ALA A 22 1.21 5.49 -6.98
CA ALA A 22 0.18 5.57 -5.95
C ALA A 22 -1.24 5.78 -6.51
N TYR A 23 -1.36 6.27 -7.75
CA TYR A 23 -2.64 6.38 -8.44
C TYR A 23 -3.02 5.03 -9.06
N PHE A 24 -2.10 4.37 -9.76
CA PHE A 24 -2.34 3.06 -10.38
C PHE A 24 -2.57 1.96 -9.34
N SER A 25 -1.99 2.05 -8.14
CA SER A 25 -2.21 1.06 -7.08
C SER A 25 -3.62 1.09 -6.47
N ARG A 26 -4.44 2.12 -6.74
CA ARG A 26 -5.80 2.22 -6.18
C ARG A 26 -6.85 1.34 -6.86
N GLY A 27 -6.50 0.69 -7.97
CA GLY A 27 -7.46 -0.04 -8.80
C GLY A 27 -8.43 0.90 -9.54
N VAL A 28 -8.79 0.53 -10.78
CA VAL A 28 -9.82 1.25 -11.55
C VAL A 28 -11.15 1.12 -10.80
N PRO A 29 -11.88 2.21 -10.52
CA PRO A 29 -13.20 2.09 -9.90
C PRO A 29 -14.10 1.21 -10.78
N HIS A 30 -14.57 0.09 -10.24
CA HIS A 30 -15.63 -0.67 -10.88
C HIS A 30 -16.81 0.26 -11.09
N ALA A 31 -17.13 0.54 -12.35
CA ALA A 31 -18.35 1.23 -12.72
C ALA A 31 -19.51 0.53 -12.02
N GLU A 32 -20.23 1.29 -11.20
CA GLU A 32 -21.43 0.86 -10.49
C GLU A 32 -22.29 0.04 -11.44
N GLY A 33 -22.68 -1.15 -10.98
CA GLY A 33 -23.50 -2.07 -11.74
C GLY A 33 -24.69 -1.34 -12.35
N THR A 34 -24.69 -1.21 -13.68
CA THR A 34 -25.91 -0.95 -14.41
C THR A 34 -26.85 -2.09 -14.03
N GLY A 35 -27.91 -1.72 -13.32
CA GLY A 35 -28.83 -2.66 -12.70
C GLY A 35 -29.19 -3.77 -13.68
N SER A 36 -28.87 -5.00 -13.28
CA SER A 36 -29.38 -6.20 -13.92
C SER A 36 -30.89 -6.06 -14.01
N ALA A 37 -31.38 -5.79 -15.22
CA ALA A 37 -32.80 -5.75 -15.51
C ALA A 37 -33.38 -7.12 -15.15
N ALA A 38 -34.15 -7.16 -14.07
CA ALA A 38 -34.93 -8.32 -13.70
C ALA A 38 -35.85 -8.68 -14.88
N PRO A 39 -35.94 -9.96 -15.29
CA PRO A 39 -36.84 -10.36 -16.36
C PRO A 39 -38.28 -10.18 -15.89
N ALA A 40 -39.05 -9.42 -16.68
CA ALA A 40 -40.48 -9.21 -16.48
C ALA A 40 -41.23 -10.54 -16.45
N ALA A 41 -41.98 -10.79 -15.37
CA ALA A 41 -42.99 -11.83 -15.31
C ALA A 41 -44.24 -11.39 -16.10
N PRO A 42 -44.97 -12.32 -16.75
CA PRO A 42 -46.09 -11.98 -17.60
C PRO A 42 -47.34 -11.61 -16.80
N ASP A 43 -48.11 -10.72 -17.40
CA ASP A 43 -49.41 -10.18 -16.98
C ASP A 43 -50.44 -11.24 -16.60
N ASP A 44 -51.07 -11.07 -15.44
CA ASP A 44 -52.43 -11.54 -15.19
C ASP A 44 -53.32 -10.34 -14.88
N ALA A 45 -54.20 -10.05 -15.83
CA ALA A 45 -55.26 -9.07 -15.72
C ALA A 45 -56.35 -9.52 -14.73
N ILE A 46 -57.05 -8.57 -14.10
CA ILE A 46 -58.53 -8.40 -14.10
C ILE A 46 -58.96 -7.45 -12.94
N ARG A 47 -59.66 -6.36 -13.33
CA ARG A 47 -60.62 -5.48 -12.59
C ARG A 47 -60.05 -4.60 -11.47
N GLY A 48 -60.35 -3.30 -11.38
CA GLY A 48 -61.23 -2.42 -12.16
C GLY A 48 -61.41 -1.09 -11.44
N ASP A 49 -62.05 -0.16 -12.14
CA ASP A 49 -62.69 1.09 -11.70
C ASP A 49 -61.97 2.42 -11.98
N ALA A 50 -62.81 3.37 -12.38
CA ALA A 50 -62.63 4.50 -13.26
C ALA A 50 -62.02 5.76 -12.63
N SER A 51 -61.39 6.61 -13.45
CA SER A 51 -61.88 7.97 -13.79
C SER A 51 -60.80 8.75 -14.58
N ASP A 52 -61.21 9.34 -15.70
CA ASP A 52 -60.51 10.22 -16.65
C ASP A 52 -61.11 11.65 -16.51
N PRO A 53 -60.74 12.71 -17.27
CA PRO A 53 -59.45 13.23 -17.76
C PRO A 53 -59.28 14.77 -17.51
N ASP A 54 -58.12 15.35 -17.85
CA ASP A 54 -57.97 16.72 -18.43
C ASP A 54 -56.53 16.85 -18.99
N ALA A 55 -56.30 16.83 -20.32
CA ALA A 55 -56.18 17.98 -21.26
C ALA A 55 -55.11 19.02 -20.81
N SER A 56 -54.13 19.49 -21.59
CA SER A 56 -54.06 19.81 -23.03
C SER A 56 -52.62 20.27 -23.39
N ASP A 57 -52.27 20.12 -24.69
CA ASP A 57 -51.50 21.02 -25.58
C ASP A 57 -50.36 21.92 -25.01
N THR A 58 -49.22 22.13 -25.65
CA THR A 58 -49.13 22.73 -26.99
C THR A 58 -47.70 22.68 -27.55
N ASP A 59 -47.65 22.47 -28.86
CA ASP A 59 -46.59 22.65 -29.85
C ASP A 59 -45.97 24.07 -29.86
N SER A 60 -44.67 24.19 -30.17
CA SER A 60 -44.09 25.35 -30.85
C SER A 60 -42.69 25.04 -31.40
N ARG A 61 -42.67 24.63 -32.67
CA ARG A 61 -41.55 24.72 -33.61
C ARG A 61 -41.20 26.19 -33.93
N VAL A 62 -39.91 26.52 -33.98
CA VAL A 62 -39.35 27.50 -34.94
C VAL A 62 -37.99 26.96 -35.41
N GLY A 63 -37.80 26.90 -36.73
CA GLY A 63 -36.58 26.40 -37.36
C GLY A 63 -35.77 27.48 -38.08
N THR A 64 -34.48 27.12 -38.26
CA THR A 64 -33.56 27.37 -39.40
C THR A 64 -32.98 28.79 -39.63
N PRO A 65 -31.86 28.93 -40.35
CA PRO A 65 -30.68 28.04 -40.53
C PRO A 65 -29.31 28.79 -40.49
N ASP A 66 -28.19 28.06 -40.37
CA ASP A 66 -27.03 28.11 -41.28
C ASP A 66 -25.76 27.51 -40.62
N ASP A 67 -25.40 26.33 -41.15
CA ASP A 67 -24.15 25.57 -41.06
C ASP A 67 -22.98 26.30 -41.80
N PRO A 68 -21.72 25.78 -41.89
CA PRO A 68 -21.19 24.47 -41.43
C PRO A 68 -19.80 24.56 -40.72
N VAL A 69 -19.27 23.43 -40.24
CA VAL A 69 -17.97 22.86 -40.67
C VAL A 69 -17.69 21.55 -39.91
N SER A 70 -17.80 20.45 -40.67
CA SER A 70 -16.94 19.25 -40.77
C SER A 70 -16.58 18.39 -39.55
N THR A 71 -17.23 17.20 -39.53
CA THR A 71 -16.73 15.81 -39.35
C THR A 71 -15.57 15.48 -38.38
N PRO A 72 -15.74 14.47 -37.51
CA PRO A 72 -14.64 13.80 -36.81
C PRO A 72 -14.03 12.68 -37.68
N ALA A 73 -12.71 12.57 -37.66
CA ALA A 73 -11.96 11.44 -38.20
C ALA A 73 -11.23 10.74 -37.06
N ASP A 74 -11.46 9.43 -36.94
CA ASP A 74 -10.62 8.50 -36.17
C ASP A 74 -9.14 8.61 -36.58
N PRO A 75 -8.25 8.33 -35.63
CA PRO A 75 -7.29 7.24 -35.86
C PRO A 75 -7.21 6.34 -34.60
N ALA A 76 -7.43 5.04 -34.75
CA ALA A 76 -6.47 4.03 -35.21
C ALA A 76 -5.95 3.23 -34.01
N ASP A 77 -6.27 1.94 -34.04
CA ASP A 77 -5.67 0.89 -33.24
C ASP A 77 -4.15 0.95 -33.32
N SER A 78 -3.51 1.08 -32.17
CA SER A 78 -2.12 0.68 -31.97
C SER A 78 -2.09 -0.38 -30.89
N ASP A 79 -2.10 -1.64 -31.35
CA ASP A 79 -1.53 -2.77 -30.61
C ASP A 79 -0.06 -2.46 -30.32
N GLU A 80 0.23 -1.98 -29.11
CA GLU A 80 1.59 -1.96 -28.59
C GLU A 80 1.68 -2.95 -27.44
N SER A 81 2.16 -4.15 -27.79
CA SER A 81 2.62 -5.17 -26.86
C SER A 81 3.85 -4.64 -26.11
N ALA A 82 3.61 -3.94 -25.01
CA ALA A 82 4.63 -3.62 -24.02
C ALA A 82 4.67 -4.71 -22.96
N ASP A 83 5.75 -5.49 -23.00
CA ASP A 83 6.22 -6.43 -21.99
C ASP A 83 6.33 -5.72 -20.61
N PRO A 84 5.67 -6.19 -19.53
CA PRO A 84 5.82 -5.58 -18.21
C PRO A 84 6.48 -6.55 -17.22
N ASP A 85 7.81 -6.60 -17.22
CA ASP A 85 8.60 -6.97 -16.03
C ASP A 85 8.81 -5.74 -15.10
N ALA A 86 7.88 -4.78 -15.12
CA ALA A 86 7.92 -3.59 -14.29
C ALA A 86 7.06 -3.81 -13.02
N LEU A 87 7.70 -4.31 -11.97
CA LEU A 87 7.10 -4.42 -10.63
C LEU A 87 6.82 -3.00 -10.05
N PRO A 88 5.57 -2.63 -9.71
CA PRO A 88 5.25 -1.28 -9.23
C PRO A 88 5.85 -1.00 -7.85
N LEU A 89 6.37 0.21 -7.64
CA LEU A 89 7.13 0.61 -6.44
C LEU A 89 6.36 1.51 -5.45
N ALA A 90 5.06 1.76 -5.66
CA ALA A 90 4.25 2.42 -4.65
C ALA A 90 3.62 1.39 -3.73
N SER A 91 3.71 1.66 -2.41
CA SER A 91 3.08 0.94 -1.31
C SER A 91 1.94 0.04 -1.76
N PHE A 92 2.24 -1.25 -1.83
CA PHE A 92 1.29 -2.30 -2.12
C PHE A 92 0.18 -2.24 -1.08
N SER A 93 -1.04 -1.98 -1.54
CA SER A 93 -2.26 -2.26 -0.78
C SER A 93 -3.04 -3.27 -1.58
N VAL A 94 -3.26 -4.43 -0.98
CA VAL A 94 -4.01 -5.53 -1.57
C VAL A 94 -5.42 -5.45 -0.98
N ASP A 95 -6.40 -5.20 -1.83
CA ASP A 95 -7.82 -5.29 -1.48
C ASP A 95 -8.23 -6.77 -1.45
N SER A 96 -8.90 -7.21 -0.39
CA SER A 96 -9.58 -8.51 -0.37
C SER A 96 -10.79 -8.47 0.54
N THR A 97 -11.95 -8.41 -0.10
CA THR A 97 -13.27 -8.69 0.47
C THR A 97 -13.42 -10.21 0.62
N ASP A 98 -13.19 -10.75 1.81
CA ASP A 98 -14.01 -11.85 2.34
C ASP A 98 -13.85 -12.00 3.85
N ALA A 99 -14.97 -11.98 4.57
CA ALA A 99 -14.99 -12.15 6.01
C ALA A 99 -14.89 -13.64 6.35
N SER A 100 -13.80 -14.08 6.98
CA SER A 100 -13.72 -15.41 7.59
C SER A 100 -13.47 -15.35 9.10
N PRO A 101 -14.07 -16.27 9.90
CA PRO A 101 -14.24 -16.08 11.33
C PRO A 101 -13.04 -16.56 12.17
N ARG A 102 -12.86 -15.92 13.34
CA ARG A 102 -11.84 -16.23 14.37
C ARG A 102 -11.82 -17.72 14.78
N PRO A 103 -10.65 -18.31 15.08
CA PRO A 103 -10.56 -19.59 15.76
C PRO A 103 -10.74 -19.43 17.28
N GLU A 104 -11.57 -20.29 17.89
CA GLU A 104 -11.74 -20.39 19.34
C GLU A 104 -10.57 -21.12 20.03
N PRO A 105 -10.29 -20.87 21.32
CA PRO A 105 -9.18 -21.48 22.05
C PRO A 105 -9.46 -22.94 22.46
N PRO A 106 -8.42 -23.77 22.69
CA PRO A 106 -8.60 -25.19 22.94
C PRO A 106 -9.13 -25.47 24.35
N THR A 107 -10.18 -26.28 24.41
CA THR A 107 -10.76 -26.79 25.65
C THR A 107 -9.92 -27.94 26.21
N LEU A 108 -9.53 -27.83 27.48
CA LEU A 108 -8.90 -28.90 28.27
C LEU A 108 -9.91 -30.02 28.51
N ALA A 109 -9.54 -31.28 28.23
CA ALA A 109 -10.24 -32.46 28.70
C ALA A 109 -9.29 -33.33 29.55
N ALA A 110 -9.74 -33.64 30.76
CA ALA A 110 -9.13 -34.53 31.73
C ALA A 110 -9.95 -35.83 31.85
N GLY A 111 -9.29 -36.93 32.22
CA GLY A 111 -9.86 -38.26 32.52
C GLY A 111 -9.97 -39.15 31.28
N ASP A 112 -9.58 -40.43 31.25
CA ASP A 112 -9.67 -41.46 32.29
C ASP A 112 -8.64 -42.60 32.12
N VAL A 113 -8.45 -43.32 33.23
CA VAL A 113 -7.60 -44.48 33.47
C VAL A 113 -8.34 -45.78 33.15
N ALA A 114 -7.69 -46.77 32.53
CA ALA A 114 -7.90 -48.20 32.82
C ALA A 114 -6.79 -49.09 32.22
N ASP A 115 -6.26 -49.95 33.09
CA ASP A 115 -5.47 -51.18 32.85
C ASP A 115 -6.10 -52.14 31.84
N ASP A 116 -5.27 -52.89 31.08
CA ASP A 116 -5.07 -54.32 31.37
C ASP A 116 -4.01 -54.96 30.44
N ALA A 117 -3.29 -55.91 31.04
CA ALA A 117 -2.07 -56.53 30.58
C ALA A 117 -2.26 -57.82 29.75
N ASP A 118 -1.12 -58.27 29.23
CA ASP A 118 -0.75 -59.63 28.84
C ASP A 118 -1.24 -60.18 27.48
N ARG A 119 -0.26 -60.45 26.59
CA ARG A 119 0.14 -61.82 26.25
C ARG A 119 1.37 -61.90 25.33
N ASP A 120 2.38 -62.59 25.87
CA ASP A 120 3.23 -63.63 25.29
C ASP A 120 4.22 -63.31 24.15
N ALA A 121 5.49 -63.52 24.49
CA ALA A 121 6.67 -63.52 23.63
C ALA A 121 6.95 -64.91 23.01
N ASP A 122 7.46 -64.88 21.78
CA ASP A 122 8.45 -65.72 21.05
C ASP A 122 8.83 -67.12 21.60
N PRO A 123 9.23 -68.12 20.77
CA PRO A 123 10.21 -67.94 19.68
C PRO A 123 10.04 -68.84 18.43
N ASP A 124 10.70 -68.49 17.31
CA ASP A 124 11.78 -69.31 16.72
C ASP A 124 12.16 -68.88 15.29
N ALA A 125 13.47 -68.80 15.08
CA ALA A 125 14.13 -68.58 13.81
C ALA A 125 14.62 -69.90 13.20
N ALA A 126 14.38 -70.14 11.90
CA ALA A 126 15.31 -70.89 11.03
C ALA A 126 14.88 -70.88 9.55
N ALA A 127 15.77 -70.30 8.72
CA ALA A 127 16.25 -70.74 7.41
C ALA A 127 15.33 -71.54 6.45
N GLY A 128 15.17 -70.99 5.24
CA GLY A 128 14.78 -71.73 4.03
C GLY A 128 15.08 -70.92 2.77
N CYS A 129 15.97 -71.43 1.94
CA CYS A 129 16.55 -70.83 0.73
C CYS A 129 15.66 -71.05 -0.52
N GLU A 130 15.90 -70.23 -1.56
CA GLU A 130 15.80 -70.56 -3.00
C GLU A 130 14.41 -70.58 -3.67
N THR A 131 14.08 -69.54 -4.46
CA THR A 131 14.19 -69.37 -5.95
C THR A 131 12.96 -69.86 -6.72
N GLU A 132 12.36 -68.98 -7.55
CA GLU A 132 12.32 -69.10 -9.03
C GLU A 132 11.28 -68.13 -9.66
N THR A 133 11.82 -67.26 -10.50
CA THR A 133 11.29 -66.56 -11.68
C THR A 133 9.86 -66.88 -12.19
N ASP A 134 9.06 -65.83 -12.44
CA ASP A 134 8.35 -65.71 -13.72
C ASP A 134 8.14 -64.24 -14.12
N ARG A 135 8.31 -63.96 -15.42
CA ARG A 135 8.27 -62.64 -16.06
C ARG A 135 6.92 -62.45 -16.73
N THR A 136 6.20 -61.34 -16.47
CA THR A 136 5.43 -60.64 -17.54
C THR A 136 5.08 -59.19 -17.12
N ILE A 137 5.50 -58.21 -17.92
CA ILE A 137 4.95 -56.84 -18.04
C ILE A 137 4.40 -56.81 -19.47
N PRO A 138 3.15 -56.40 -19.80
CA PRO A 138 2.79 -54.98 -19.77
C PRO A 138 1.30 -54.66 -19.53
N GLY A 139 1.03 -53.90 -18.46
CA GLY A 139 -0.22 -53.15 -18.29
C GLY A 139 0.10 -51.67 -18.17
N VAL A 140 -0.09 -50.91 -19.26
CA VAL A 140 -0.11 -49.44 -19.22
C VAL A 140 -1.29 -49.03 -18.34
N THR A 141 -1.04 -48.81 -17.06
CA THR A 141 -1.93 -48.00 -16.22
C THR A 141 -1.54 -46.55 -16.47
N ALA A 142 -2.35 -45.85 -17.26
CA ALA A 142 -2.30 -44.41 -17.36
C ALA A 142 -2.39 -43.83 -15.94
N ARG A 143 -1.26 -43.35 -15.42
CA ARG A 143 -1.21 -42.52 -14.23
C ARG A 143 -2.00 -41.26 -14.57
N PRO A 144 -2.96 -40.78 -13.75
CA PRO A 144 -3.46 -39.44 -13.98
C PRO A 144 -2.23 -38.55 -13.83
N ALA A 145 -1.88 -37.82 -14.89
CA ALA A 145 -0.97 -36.71 -14.78
C ALA A 145 -1.61 -35.82 -13.71
N SER A 146 -0.99 -35.75 -12.53
CA SER A 146 -1.28 -34.70 -11.58
C SER A 146 -1.12 -33.41 -12.37
N ALA A 147 -2.25 -32.81 -12.75
CA ALA A 147 -2.28 -31.43 -13.15
C ALA A 147 -1.76 -30.69 -11.92
N VAL A 148 -0.45 -30.42 -11.94
CA VAL A 148 0.08 -29.28 -11.21
C VAL A 148 -0.69 -28.13 -11.81
N SER A 149 -1.78 -27.78 -11.15
CA SER A 149 -2.37 -26.47 -11.31
C SER A 149 -1.23 -25.54 -10.93
N GLU A 150 -0.49 -25.06 -11.92
CA GLU A 150 0.31 -23.86 -11.80
C GLU A 150 -0.70 -22.76 -11.46
N ARG A 151 -1.05 -22.70 -10.17
CA ARG A 151 -1.64 -21.52 -9.58
C ARG A 151 -0.57 -20.48 -9.83
N SER A 152 -0.78 -19.62 -10.82
CA SER A 152 0.00 -18.39 -10.95
C SER A 152 0.08 -17.82 -9.55
N ALA A 153 1.28 -17.73 -8.99
CA ALA A 153 1.48 -17.11 -7.69
C ALA A 153 0.82 -15.73 -7.78
N SER A 154 -0.32 -15.55 -7.13
CA SER A 154 -0.90 -14.23 -7.01
C SER A 154 0.04 -13.41 -6.13
N ALA A 155 0.00 -12.09 -6.25
CA ALA A 155 0.86 -11.20 -5.46
C ALA A 155 0.74 -11.43 -3.94
N ASP A 156 -0.29 -12.15 -3.49
CA ASP A 156 -0.56 -12.57 -2.11
C ASP A 156 0.45 -13.58 -1.56
N ASP A 157 1.20 -14.30 -2.41
CA ASP A 157 2.14 -15.34 -1.98
C ASP A 157 3.55 -14.80 -1.66
N LEU A 158 3.78 -13.50 -1.81
CA LEU A 158 5.09 -12.90 -1.55
C LEU A 158 5.37 -12.79 -0.04
N PRO A 159 6.47 -13.38 0.46
CA PRO A 159 6.78 -13.30 1.87
C PRO A 159 7.15 -11.86 2.28
N PRO A 160 6.80 -11.42 3.51
CA PRO A 160 6.97 -10.03 3.99
C PRO A 160 8.37 -9.43 3.80
N HIS A 161 9.41 -10.27 3.92
CA HIS A 161 10.78 -9.82 3.75
C HIS A 161 11.13 -9.41 2.31
N LEU A 162 10.49 -10.01 1.30
CA LEU A 162 10.66 -9.60 -0.10
C LEU A 162 9.92 -8.30 -0.39
N LEU A 163 8.72 -8.12 0.20
CA LEU A 163 7.99 -6.85 0.13
C LEU A 163 8.82 -5.72 0.77
N LEU A 164 9.31 -5.92 2.00
CA LEU A 164 10.16 -4.95 2.69
C LEU A 164 11.47 -4.67 1.94
N ALA A 165 12.10 -5.70 1.37
CA ALA A 165 13.32 -5.51 0.59
C ALA A 165 13.08 -4.71 -0.69
N ASN A 166 11.98 -4.98 -1.41
CA ASN A 166 11.59 -4.22 -2.59
C ASN A 166 11.31 -2.75 -2.26
N VAL A 167 10.55 -2.49 -1.20
CA VAL A 167 10.29 -1.13 -0.71
C VAL A 167 11.60 -0.45 -0.31
N ALA A 168 12.44 -1.08 0.48
CA ALA A 168 13.72 -0.50 0.89
C ALA A 168 14.63 -0.17 -0.31
N LEU A 169 14.72 -1.08 -1.29
CA LEU A 169 15.56 -0.90 -2.47
C LEU A 169 15.05 0.22 -3.39
N SER A 170 13.75 0.28 -3.62
CA SER A 170 13.13 1.32 -4.44
C SER A 170 13.28 2.71 -3.83
N GLN A 171 13.09 2.82 -2.52
CA GLN A 171 13.26 4.06 -1.76
C GLN A 171 14.74 4.50 -1.76
N ALA A 172 15.66 3.56 -1.60
CA ALA A 172 17.09 3.83 -1.73
C ALA A 172 17.48 4.28 -3.15
N PHE A 173 16.88 3.67 -4.18
CA PHE A 173 17.11 4.06 -5.58
C PHE A 173 16.60 5.48 -5.85
N LEU A 174 15.35 5.78 -5.50
CA LEU A 174 14.76 7.11 -5.69
C LEU A 174 15.48 8.18 -4.85
N GLY A 175 15.85 7.87 -3.62
CA GLY A 175 16.65 8.75 -2.77
C GLY A 175 18.06 8.97 -3.30
N GLY A 176 18.69 7.93 -3.83
CA GLY A 176 19.98 8.02 -4.50
C GLY A 176 19.90 8.87 -5.77
N PHE A 177 18.85 8.71 -6.57
CA PHE A 177 18.60 9.53 -7.76
C PHE A 177 18.37 11.01 -7.39
N LEU A 178 17.58 11.29 -6.36
CA LEU A 178 17.35 12.65 -5.87
C LEU A 178 18.66 13.27 -5.31
N GLY A 179 19.44 12.49 -4.55
CA GLY A 179 20.74 12.91 -4.03
C GLY A 179 21.77 13.17 -5.15
N LEU A 180 21.77 12.35 -6.20
CA LEU A 180 22.56 12.58 -7.40
C LEU A 180 22.14 13.86 -8.13
N GLY A 181 20.83 14.11 -8.23
CA GLY A 181 20.27 15.36 -8.76
C GLY A 181 20.73 16.58 -7.95
N ALA A 182 20.72 16.50 -6.61
CA ALA A 182 21.20 17.57 -5.73
C ALA A 182 22.69 17.85 -5.92
N TRP A 183 23.51 16.78 -6.01
CA TRP A 183 24.95 16.90 -6.28
C TRP A 183 25.21 17.50 -7.67
N TYR A 184 24.54 17.00 -8.71
CA TYR A 184 24.67 17.47 -10.09
C TYR A 184 24.31 18.96 -10.22
N ALA A 185 23.21 19.38 -9.60
CA ALA A 185 22.75 20.77 -9.60
C ALA A 185 23.55 21.68 -8.65
N GLY A 186 24.44 21.13 -7.80
CA GLY A 186 25.21 21.89 -6.82
C GLY A 186 24.35 22.52 -5.72
N VAL A 187 23.32 21.80 -5.26
CA VAL A 187 22.42 22.25 -4.18
C VAL A 187 23.17 22.29 -2.84
N PRO A 188 23.16 23.42 -2.12
CA PRO A 188 23.78 23.49 -0.79
C PRO A 188 23.07 22.54 0.20
N ALA A 189 23.85 21.79 0.99
CA ALA A 189 23.31 20.87 1.99
C ALA A 189 22.34 21.57 2.98
N ALA A 190 22.61 22.83 3.33
CA ALA A 190 21.74 23.63 4.19
C ALA A 190 20.34 23.87 3.59
N ALA A 191 20.20 23.98 2.26
CA ALA A 191 18.90 24.13 1.60
C ALA A 191 18.04 22.86 1.74
N LEU A 192 18.67 21.70 1.93
CA LEU A 192 18.01 20.43 2.21
C LEU A 192 17.82 20.18 3.72
N GLY A 193 18.21 21.13 4.58
CA GLY A 193 18.21 20.97 6.04
C GLY A 193 19.24 19.98 6.57
N LEU A 194 20.28 19.67 5.79
CA LEU A 194 21.36 18.77 6.19
C LEU A 194 22.44 19.57 6.93
N SER A 195 22.61 19.28 8.23
CA SER A 195 23.65 19.89 9.04
C SER A 195 24.03 19.00 10.24
N VAL A 196 25.34 18.88 10.47
CA VAL A 196 25.94 18.14 11.60
C VAL A 196 26.10 18.98 12.86
N THR A 197 25.73 20.26 12.85
CA THR A 197 25.79 21.10 14.05
C THR A 197 24.62 20.78 14.97
N GLY A 198 24.86 20.74 16.28
CA GLY A 198 23.80 20.53 17.28
C GLY A 198 23.11 19.16 17.22
N LEU A 199 23.81 18.11 16.77
CA LEU A 199 23.24 16.76 16.63
C LEU A 199 22.49 16.27 17.87
N PRO A 200 23.02 16.36 19.11
CA PRO A 200 22.27 15.89 20.28
C PRO A 200 20.94 16.61 20.48
N THR A 201 20.90 17.93 20.25
CA THR A 201 19.66 18.73 20.37
C THR A 201 18.66 18.37 19.28
N LYS A 202 19.12 18.22 18.03
CA LYS A 202 18.26 17.78 16.91
C LYS A 202 17.66 16.40 17.14
N LEU A 203 18.47 15.45 17.63
CA LEU A 203 18.00 14.13 18.02
C LEU A 203 16.97 14.20 19.14
N ALA A 204 17.22 14.99 20.19
CA ALA A 204 16.27 15.15 21.30
C ALA A 204 14.93 15.76 20.85
N ILE A 205 14.96 16.78 19.98
CA ILE A 205 13.75 17.38 19.41
C ILE A 205 13.02 16.36 18.53
N GLY A 206 13.74 15.65 17.64
CA GLY A 206 13.15 14.63 16.78
C GLY A 206 12.50 13.49 17.57
N VAL A 207 13.16 13.02 18.64
CA VAL A 207 12.61 12.01 19.56
C VAL A 207 11.35 12.53 20.26
N GLY A 208 11.41 13.74 20.83
CA GLY A 208 10.27 14.35 21.51
C GLY A 208 9.07 14.54 20.58
N LEU A 209 9.31 15.02 19.36
CA LEU A 209 8.28 15.18 18.33
C LEU A 209 7.70 13.82 17.90
N GLY A 210 8.54 12.83 17.61
CA GLY A 210 8.09 11.50 17.20
C GLY A 210 7.22 10.82 18.26
N LEU A 211 7.61 10.90 19.53
CA LEU A 211 6.82 10.37 20.65
C LEU A 211 5.48 11.10 20.80
N ALA A 212 5.47 12.43 20.65
CA ALA A 212 4.24 13.22 20.71
C ALA A 212 3.28 12.88 19.56
N LEU A 213 3.80 12.75 18.34
CA LEU A 213 3.03 12.35 17.15
C LEU A 213 2.48 10.93 17.29
N TYR A 214 3.29 9.97 17.72
CA TYR A 214 2.83 8.62 18.00
C TYR A 214 1.70 8.59 19.05
N GLY A 215 1.86 9.36 20.13
CA GLY A 215 0.81 9.51 21.14
C GLY A 215 -0.48 10.10 20.58
N ALA A 216 -0.38 11.11 19.72
CA ALA A 216 -1.53 11.73 19.04
C ALA A 216 -2.21 10.75 18.07
N ASN A 217 -1.45 10.03 17.24
CA ASN A 217 -1.98 9.01 16.32
C ASN A 217 -2.75 7.95 17.10
N ARG A 218 -2.17 7.44 18.19
CA ARG A 218 -2.81 6.44 19.05
C ARG A 218 -4.12 6.93 19.64
N VAL A 219 -4.14 8.15 20.20
CA VAL A 219 -5.40 8.74 20.71
C VAL A 219 -6.42 8.90 19.59
N GLY A 220 -5.97 9.31 18.39
CA GLY A 220 -6.79 9.39 17.19
C GLY A 220 -7.45 8.07 16.83
N SER A 221 -6.67 6.97 16.76
CA SER A 221 -7.18 5.63 16.46
C SER A 221 -8.18 5.15 17.52
N SER A 222 -7.86 5.32 18.81
CA SER A 222 -8.79 4.96 19.88
C SER A 222 -10.10 5.75 19.86
N VAL A 223 -10.10 6.96 19.30
CA VAL A 223 -11.31 7.75 19.10
C VAL A 223 -12.04 7.30 17.85
N SER A 224 -11.35 7.06 16.74
CA SER A 224 -11.97 6.64 15.47
C SER A 224 -12.66 5.27 15.58
N GLU A 225 -12.07 4.33 16.31
CA GLU A 225 -12.68 3.02 16.63
C GLU A 225 -14.04 3.18 17.34
N ARG A 226 -14.16 4.14 18.27
CA ARG A 226 -15.43 4.41 18.97
C ARG A 226 -16.53 4.91 18.04
N PHE A 227 -16.15 5.50 16.91
CA PHE A 227 -17.06 5.96 15.87
C PHE A 227 -17.21 4.95 14.72
N GLY A 228 -16.64 3.75 14.85
CA GLY A 228 -16.73 2.69 13.83
C GLY A 228 -15.90 2.96 12.58
N ILE A 229 -14.90 3.84 12.67
CA ILE A 229 -13.98 4.18 11.59
C ILE A 229 -12.64 3.49 11.92
N ALA A 230 -12.56 2.20 11.58
CA ALA A 230 -11.30 1.46 11.63
C ALA A 230 -10.54 1.69 10.31
N PRO A 231 -9.22 1.97 10.36
CA PRO A 231 -8.39 1.93 9.17
C PRO A 231 -8.35 0.51 8.56
N ASP A 232 -7.72 0.40 7.39
CA ASP A 232 -7.40 -0.89 6.80
C ASP A 232 -5.99 -1.30 7.25
N GLU A 233 -5.90 -2.25 8.18
CA GLU A 233 -4.66 -2.74 8.79
C GLU A 233 -3.93 -3.77 7.91
N ALA A 234 -4.55 -4.23 6.80
CA ALA A 234 -4.05 -5.32 5.98
C ALA A 234 -2.63 -5.08 5.43
N VAL A 235 -2.32 -3.83 5.04
CA VAL A 235 -0.99 -3.44 4.56
C VAL A 235 0.07 -3.63 5.64
N ARG A 236 -0.23 -3.22 6.87
CA ARG A 236 0.72 -3.31 7.99
C ARG A 236 0.92 -4.76 8.42
N GLU A 237 -0.15 -5.54 8.45
CA GLU A 237 -0.08 -6.97 8.74
C GLU A 237 0.80 -7.70 7.71
N SER A 238 0.63 -7.40 6.42
CA SER A 238 1.46 -7.98 5.35
C SER A 238 2.96 -7.65 5.45
N LEU A 239 3.30 -6.52 6.07
CA LEU A 239 4.67 -6.06 6.27
C LEU A 239 5.26 -6.48 7.62
N THR A 240 4.46 -7.02 8.54
CA THR A 240 4.92 -7.36 9.89
C THR A 240 5.85 -8.59 9.84
N PRO A 241 7.12 -8.46 10.27
CA PRO A 241 8.06 -9.57 10.18
C PRO A 241 7.73 -10.72 11.14
N ARG A 242 7.82 -11.97 10.66
CA ARG A 242 7.62 -13.17 11.49
C ARG A 242 8.89 -13.67 12.21
N THR A 243 10.04 -13.04 11.96
CA THR A 243 11.34 -13.50 12.49
C THR A 243 12.14 -12.33 13.08
N THR A 244 13.00 -12.61 14.06
CA THR A 244 13.88 -11.59 14.65
C THR A 244 14.76 -10.90 13.61
N ALA A 245 15.30 -11.65 12.64
CA ALA A 245 16.09 -11.07 11.56
C ALA A 245 15.28 -10.09 10.70
N GLY A 246 14.01 -10.42 10.43
CA GLY A 246 13.09 -9.53 9.71
C GLY A 246 12.78 -8.25 10.50
N TRP A 247 12.61 -8.34 11.82
CA TRP A 247 12.46 -7.16 12.69
C TRP A 247 13.71 -6.27 12.71
N VAL A 248 14.90 -6.87 12.78
CA VAL A 248 16.16 -6.13 12.68
C VAL A 248 16.26 -5.44 11.32
N PHE A 249 15.94 -6.14 10.23
CA PHE A 249 15.92 -5.55 8.89
C PHE A 249 14.91 -4.39 8.78
N LEU A 250 13.70 -4.57 9.30
CA LEU A 250 12.67 -3.53 9.32
C LEU A 250 13.16 -2.26 10.01
N PHE A 251 13.62 -2.37 11.27
CA PHE A 251 14.01 -1.20 12.07
C PHE A 251 15.35 -0.59 11.66
N ALA A 252 16.34 -1.42 11.27
CA ALA A 252 17.69 -0.92 11.01
C ALA A 252 17.92 -0.51 9.54
N VAL A 253 17.10 -1.01 8.61
CA VAL A 253 17.31 -0.80 7.16
C VAL A 253 16.07 -0.19 6.51
N ALA A 254 14.93 -0.88 6.55
CA ALA A 254 13.76 -0.47 5.76
C ALA A 254 13.19 0.87 6.26
N LEU A 255 12.81 0.97 7.54
CA LEU A 255 12.22 2.21 8.07
C LEU A 255 13.13 3.43 8.00
N PRO A 256 14.45 3.34 8.31
CA PRO A 256 15.36 4.47 8.13
C PRO A 256 15.49 4.92 6.67
N LEU A 257 15.51 3.98 5.71
CA LEU A 257 15.57 4.32 4.29
C LEU A 257 14.29 5.00 3.81
N ILE A 258 13.13 4.46 4.19
CA ILE A 258 11.82 5.02 3.86
C ILE A 258 11.68 6.44 4.44
N ALA A 259 11.83 6.58 5.76
CA ALA A 259 11.73 7.88 6.42
C ALA A 259 12.78 8.88 5.89
N GLY A 260 14.01 8.41 5.66
CA GLY A 260 15.08 9.22 5.08
C GLY A 260 14.74 9.75 3.70
N PHE A 261 14.26 8.88 2.80
CA PHE A 261 13.85 9.27 1.45
C PHE A 261 12.65 10.21 1.46
N GLU A 262 11.58 9.84 2.16
CA GLU A 262 10.35 10.61 2.15
C GLU A 262 10.59 12.01 2.73
N GLU A 263 11.29 12.13 3.84
CA GLU A 263 11.63 13.45 4.36
C GLU A 263 12.58 14.22 3.43
N LEU A 264 13.55 13.55 2.81
CA LEU A 264 14.43 14.21 1.83
C LEU A 264 13.64 14.77 0.65
N LEU A 265 12.67 14.02 0.11
CA LEU A 265 11.83 14.48 -1.00
C LEU A 265 10.86 15.57 -0.56
N PHE A 266 10.04 15.29 0.46
CA PHE A 266 8.93 16.17 0.82
C PHE A 266 9.38 17.40 1.62
N ARG A 267 10.39 17.29 2.48
CA ARG A 267 10.83 18.40 3.35
C ARG A 267 12.12 19.01 2.84
N GLY A 268 13.14 18.18 2.58
CA GLY A 268 14.42 18.67 2.06
C GLY A 268 14.26 19.34 0.69
N ALA A 269 13.74 18.61 -0.30
CA ALA A 269 13.68 19.07 -1.68
C ALA A 269 12.48 19.98 -1.95
N LEU A 270 11.25 19.52 -1.70
CA LEU A 270 10.04 20.31 -2.01
C LEU A 270 9.88 21.53 -1.10
N VAL A 271 10.14 21.42 0.21
CA VAL A 271 10.03 22.58 1.11
C VAL A 271 11.32 23.41 1.10
N GLY A 272 12.45 22.83 1.48
CA GLY A 272 13.69 23.56 1.67
C GLY A 272 14.30 24.08 0.36
N ALA A 273 14.63 23.19 -0.57
CA ALA A 273 15.37 23.56 -1.77
C ALA A 273 14.54 24.40 -2.76
N VAL A 274 13.26 24.07 -2.98
CA VAL A 274 12.40 24.88 -3.85
C VAL A 274 12.14 26.27 -3.25
N ALA A 275 11.89 26.37 -1.94
CA ALA A 275 11.75 27.68 -1.28
C ALA A 275 13.02 28.53 -1.43
N ALA A 276 14.20 27.94 -1.16
CA ALA A 276 15.47 28.64 -1.27
C ALA A 276 15.83 29.01 -2.73
N GLY A 277 15.55 28.13 -3.69
CA GLY A 277 15.95 28.32 -5.08
C GLY A 277 15.08 29.28 -5.88
N PHE A 278 13.80 29.39 -5.52
CA PHE A 278 12.81 30.20 -6.24
C PHE A 278 12.27 31.38 -5.42
N ASP A 279 12.79 31.61 -4.21
CA ASP A 279 12.35 32.67 -3.30
C ASP A 279 10.84 32.62 -3.01
N VAL A 280 10.32 31.41 -2.83
CA VAL A 280 8.90 31.17 -2.47
C VAL A 280 8.77 30.84 -0.99
N SER A 281 7.60 31.12 -0.41
CA SER A 281 7.36 30.87 1.02
C SER A 281 7.51 29.38 1.37
N PRO A 282 8.33 29.01 2.37
CA PRO A 282 8.44 27.62 2.81
C PRO A 282 7.12 27.11 3.41
N TRP A 283 6.25 27.97 3.95
CA TRP A 283 4.92 27.59 4.42
C TRP A 283 3.95 27.25 3.27
N LEU A 284 4.07 27.94 2.14
CA LEU A 284 3.33 27.56 0.93
C LEU A 284 3.79 26.18 0.46
N MET A 285 5.10 25.93 0.41
CA MET A 285 5.63 24.63 0.05
C MET A 285 5.32 23.54 1.09
N ALA A 286 5.19 23.90 2.36
CA ALA A 286 4.71 22.98 3.39
C ALA A 286 3.28 22.50 3.07
N ALA A 287 2.38 23.40 2.69
CA ALA A 287 1.03 23.03 2.27
C ALA A 287 1.03 22.16 1.00
N VAL A 288 1.79 22.54 -0.03
CA VAL A 288 1.87 21.80 -1.31
C VAL A 288 2.47 20.41 -1.11
N SER A 289 3.61 20.31 -0.42
CA SER A 289 4.26 19.01 -0.18
C SER A 289 3.38 18.10 0.69
N SER A 290 2.64 18.65 1.65
CA SER A 290 1.74 17.87 2.51
C SER A 290 0.52 17.34 1.75
N ALA A 291 -0.03 18.13 0.83
CA ALA A 291 -1.09 17.67 -0.06
C ALA A 291 -0.59 16.55 -0.97
N ALA A 292 0.62 16.70 -1.54
CA ALA A 292 1.25 15.66 -2.36
C ALA A 292 1.57 14.39 -1.55
N PHE A 293 2.05 14.54 -0.31
CA PHE A 293 2.33 13.44 0.61
C PHE A 293 1.06 12.65 0.93
N GLY A 294 -0.02 13.35 1.30
CA GLY A 294 -1.33 12.72 1.50
C GLY A 294 -1.85 12.03 0.24
N ALA A 295 -1.71 12.66 -0.93
CA ALA A 295 -2.11 12.05 -2.21
C ALA A 295 -1.31 10.77 -2.54
N GLY A 296 -0.04 10.70 -2.17
CA GLY A 296 0.78 9.49 -2.27
C GLY A 296 0.26 8.31 -1.44
N HIS A 297 -0.60 8.57 -0.46
CA HIS A 297 -1.16 7.57 0.46
C HIS A 297 -2.60 7.20 0.14
N GLY A 298 -3.07 7.42 -1.09
CA GLY A 298 -4.50 7.25 -1.36
C GLY A 298 -5.05 5.84 -1.37
N ALA A 299 -4.21 4.81 -1.24
CA ALA A 299 -4.68 3.47 -0.91
C ALA A 299 -5.36 3.41 0.48
N GLN A 300 -5.06 4.35 1.39
CA GLN A 300 -5.70 4.47 2.71
C GLN A 300 -7.11 5.10 2.66
N GLY A 301 -7.67 5.31 1.46
CA GLY A 301 -8.95 6.00 1.27
C GLY A 301 -8.92 7.49 1.60
N ARG A 302 -10.08 8.16 1.45
CA ARG A 302 -10.19 9.63 1.55
C ARG A 302 -9.79 10.17 2.93
N LEU A 303 -10.17 9.47 4.00
CA LEU A 303 -9.83 9.88 5.36
C LEU A 303 -8.34 9.72 5.61
N GLY A 304 -7.74 8.60 5.18
CA GLY A 304 -6.30 8.37 5.27
C GLY A 304 -5.48 9.45 4.56
N ILE A 305 -5.87 9.85 3.35
CA ILE A 305 -5.25 10.98 2.61
C ILE A 305 -5.23 12.25 3.46
N ILE A 306 -6.35 12.59 4.11
CA ILE A 306 -6.47 13.80 4.91
C ILE A 306 -5.60 13.71 6.17
N VAL A 307 -5.70 12.61 6.91
CA VAL A 307 -4.95 12.40 8.16
C VAL A 307 -3.44 12.39 7.87
N THR A 308 -3.02 11.63 6.86
CA THR A 308 -1.62 11.54 6.45
C THR A 308 -1.11 12.87 5.91
N GLY A 309 -1.93 13.62 5.17
CA GLY A 309 -1.60 14.98 4.75
C GLY A 309 -1.44 15.95 5.92
N LEU A 310 -2.30 15.87 6.94
CA LEU A 310 -2.21 16.69 8.16
C LEU A 310 -0.96 16.35 8.98
N LEU A 311 -0.68 15.07 9.19
CA LEU A 311 0.58 14.62 9.80
C LEU A 311 1.78 15.11 8.99
N GLY A 312 1.65 15.04 7.66
CA GLY A 312 2.62 15.53 6.72
C GLY A 312 2.92 17.02 6.90
N PHE A 313 1.87 17.83 7.16
CA PHE A 313 1.98 19.25 7.43
C PHE A 313 2.63 19.54 8.78
N VAL A 314 2.35 18.76 9.82
CA VAL A 314 3.04 18.92 11.12
C VAL A 314 4.55 18.66 10.98
N LEU A 315 4.94 17.63 10.25
CA LEU A 315 6.36 17.37 9.95
C LEU A 315 6.95 18.49 9.09
N ALA A 316 6.24 18.99 8.07
CA ALA A 316 6.70 20.12 7.27
C ALA A 316 6.88 21.39 8.12
N ALA A 317 5.94 21.69 9.01
CA ALA A 317 6.05 22.81 9.95
C ALA A 317 7.26 22.65 10.88
N ALA A 318 7.49 21.45 11.42
CA ALA A 318 8.67 21.16 12.23
C ALA A 318 9.97 21.36 11.44
N PHE A 319 10.01 20.95 10.17
CA PHE A 319 11.15 21.23 9.28
C PHE A 319 11.35 22.73 9.07
N VAL A 320 10.30 23.50 8.78
CA VAL A 320 10.39 24.96 8.59
C VAL A 320 10.87 25.67 9.85
N LEU A 321 10.44 25.23 11.03
CA LEU A 321 10.81 25.84 12.32
C LEU A 321 12.23 25.47 12.78
N THR A 322 12.73 24.29 12.40
CA THR A 322 14.02 23.77 12.87
C THR A 322 15.12 23.80 11.81
N GLU A 323 14.76 24.00 10.55
CA GLU A 323 15.63 23.92 9.36
C GLU A 323 16.47 22.64 9.33
N SER A 324 15.92 21.54 9.86
CA SER A 324 16.68 20.33 10.16
C SER A 324 15.97 19.09 9.65
N LEU A 325 16.51 18.51 8.58
CA LEU A 325 16.02 17.25 8.02
C LEU A 325 16.12 16.11 9.05
N LEU A 326 17.19 16.08 9.84
CA LEU A 326 17.38 15.06 10.87
C LEU A 326 16.24 15.03 11.91
N VAL A 327 15.68 16.20 12.25
CA VAL A 327 14.60 16.26 13.26
C VAL A 327 13.38 15.51 12.75
N VAL A 328 12.98 15.79 11.50
CA VAL A 328 11.79 15.18 10.90
C VAL A 328 12.01 13.73 10.50
N VAL A 329 13.22 13.36 10.05
CA VAL A 329 13.57 11.94 9.77
C VAL A 329 13.45 11.10 11.03
N VAL A 330 13.99 11.57 12.16
CA VAL A 330 13.91 10.85 13.43
C VAL A 330 12.47 10.78 13.94
N ALA A 331 11.73 11.89 13.86
CA ALA A 331 10.34 11.93 14.29
C ALA A 331 9.47 10.95 13.49
N HIS A 332 9.58 10.99 12.16
CA HIS A 332 8.84 10.10 11.27
C HIS A 332 9.25 8.63 11.45
N TYR A 333 10.55 8.33 11.50
CA TYR A 333 11.05 6.99 11.79
C TYR A 333 10.44 6.42 13.08
N LEU A 334 10.40 7.22 14.15
CA LEU A 334 9.86 6.79 15.43
C LEU A 334 8.36 6.53 15.38
N VAL A 335 7.58 7.38 14.69
CA VAL A 335 6.15 7.13 14.49
C VAL A 335 5.95 5.76 13.82
N ASN A 336 6.63 5.51 12.70
CA ASN A 336 6.51 4.25 11.97
C ASN A 336 6.97 3.05 12.82
N ALA A 337 8.11 3.17 13.49
CA ALA A 337 8.66 2.10 14.30
C ALA A 337 7.76 1.74 15.50
N LEU A 338 7.20 2.75 16.17
CA LEU A 338 6.31 2.56 17.32
C LEU A 338 4.93 2.04 16.91
N GLU A 339 4.44 2.38 15.72
CA GLU A 339 3.22 1.77 15.18
C GLU A 339 3.40 0.26 14.95
N PHE A 340 4.48 -0.17 14.29
CA PHE A 340 4.76 -1.60 14.11
C PHE A 340 4.97 -2.34 15.44
N ALA A 341 5.82 -1.80 16.33
CA ALA A 341 6.10 -2.42 17.62
C ALA A 341 4.87 -2.44 18.54
N GLY A 342 4.07 -1.37 18.53
CA GLY A 342 2.87 -1.25 19.35
C GLY A 342 1.81 -2.25 18.96
N HIS A 343 1.57 -2.42 17.66
CA HIS A 343 0.61 -3.42 17.16
C HIS A 343 1.04 -4.84 17.55
N GLU A 344 2.31 -5.22 17.35
CA GLU A 344 2.81 -6.55 17.72
C GLU A 344 2.70 -6.83 19.24
N LEU A 345 3.04 -5.84 20.08
CA LEU A 345 3.09 -6.03 21.53
C LEU A 345 1.71 -5.95 22.20
N PHE A 346 0.78 -5.19 21.63
CA PHE A 346 -0.47 -4.83 22.29
C PHE A 346 -1.73 -5.20 21.50
N GLY A 347 -1.62 -5.64 20.24
CA GLY A 347 -2.71 -6.19 19.44
C GLY A 347 -3.89 -5.24 19.21
N TRP A 348 -3.63 -3.94 19.18
CA TRP A 348 -4.61 -2.93 18.74
C TRP A 348 -4.50 -2.65 17.26
#